data_AF-A0A7S2R4H0-F1
#
_entry.id   AF-A0A7S2R4H0-F1
#
_cell.length_a   1.000
_cell.length_b   1.000
_cell.length_c   1.000
_cell.angle_alpha   90.00
_cell.angle_beta   90.00
_cell.angle_gamma   90.00
#
_symmetry.space_group_name_H-M   'P 1'
#
loop_
_entity.id
_entity.type
_entity.pdbx_description
1 polymer ?
#
loop_
_entity_poly.entity_id
_entity_poly.type
_entity_poly.pdbx_seq_one_letter_code
_entity_poly.pdbx_strand_id
1 'polypeptide(L)'
;QSGVLVQCRPVICSDVSGAHRNIMPQNLHLLSNHLNHSVKFKKSDDDCPIFNLQRHDSPDASGSEYISVLDDFARAAEGKSKDMPVGPEYSASVLSSAFELLSTLETGYRHSEDPECRKNAILSWIRDTVAKDVDRDVNNANAKNDKYAAVFAALTGIDISKASSIAMKNEAPRLSLLIANTDPQKRNDLCNQLEHWEDANSSKFVPNNLLRIYYLLSGNLTVEEFLYRNR
;
A
#
# COMPACT_ATOMS: atom_id res chain seq x y z
N GLN A 1 2.65 -0.99 31.46
CA GLN A 1 2.92 -0.54 30.08
C GLN A 1 3.82 -1.56 29.44
N SER A 2 3.33 -2.30 28.44
CA SER A 2 4.10 -3.34 27.77
C SER A 2 4.87 -2.72 26.59
N GLY A 3 6.16 -2.50 26.77
CA GLY A 3 7.05 -2.08 25.68
C GLY A 3 7.22 -3.22 24.68
N VAL A 4 7.04 -2.94 23.39
CA VAL A 4 7.35 -3.90 22.32
C VAL A 4 8.87 -3.89 22.14
N LEU A 5 9.53 -4.97 22.56
CA LEU A 5 10.96 -5.13 22.44
C LEU A 5 11.26 -5.67 21.03
N VAL A 6 11.64 -4.78 20.11
CA VAL A 6 12.08 -5.20 18.77
C VAL A 6 13.52 -5.69 18.89
N GLN A 7 13.67 -6.99 19.16
CA GLN A 7 14.98 -7.62 19.18
C GLN A 7 15.42 -7.89 17.73
N CYS A 8 15.94 -6.87 17.05
CA CYS A 8 16.70 -7.08 15.82
C CYS A 8 18.05 -7.68 16.20
N ARG A 9 18.18 -9.01 16.14
CA ARG A 9 19.50 -9.62 15.98
C ARG A 9 19.89 -9.42 14.52
N PRO A 10 20.85 -8.54 14.18
CA PRO A 10 21.42 -8.59 12.84
C PRO A 10 21.98 -10.01 12.67
N VAL A 11 21.48 -10.73 11.66
CA VAL A 11 22.09 -11.99 11.23
C VAL A 11 23.41 -11.59 10.60
N ILE A 12 24.46 -11.49 11.42
CA ILE A 12 25.82 -11.40 10.95
C ILE A 12 26.14 -12.83 10.47
N CYS A 13 25.91 -13.10 9.19
CA CYS A 13 26.42 -14.31 8.54
C CYS A 13 27.94 -14.31 8.69
N SER A 14 28.44 -15.00 9.71
CA SER A 14 29.85 -15.32 9.88
C SER A 14 30.20 -16.50 8.99
N ASP A 15 29.97 -16.39 7.68
CA ASP A 15 30.51 -17.37 6.75
C ASP A 15 31.97 -17.00 6.49
N VAL A 16 32.80 -17.63 7.32
CA VAL A 16 34.24 -17.74 7.17
C VAL A 16 34.52 -18.69 6.02
N SER A 17 34.47 -18.17 4.79
CA SER A 17 35.29 -18.70 3.70
C SER A 17 35.45 -17.63 2.62
N GLY A 18 36.68 -17.45 2.17
CA GLY A 18 37.12 -16.31 1.37
C GLY A 18 36.33 -16.10 0.08
N ALA A 19 36.29 -14.83 -0.32
CA ALA A 19 35.71 -14.29 -1.55
C ALA A 19 34.18 -14.07 -1.55
N HIS A 20 33.72 -13.00 -0.87
CA HIS A 20 32.67 -12.07 -1.35
C HIS A 20 32.44 -10.99 -0.27
N ARG A 21 33.34 -9.99 -0.19
CA ARG A 21 33.12 -8.80 0.64
C ARG A 21 32.54 -7.69 -0.24
N ASN A 22 31.22 -7.59 -0.27
CA ASN A 22 30.47 -6.34 -0.58
C ASN A 22 28.98 -6.50 -0.24
N ILE A 23 28.68 -7.23 0.84
CA ILE A 23 27.34 -7.24 1.42
C ILE A 23 27.36 -6.24 2.57
N MET A 24 26.46 -5.26 2.54
CA MET A 24 26.10 -4.29 3.59
C MET A 24 26.55 -2.82 3.47
N PRO A 25 26.24 -2.11 2.36
CA PRO A 25 26.04 -0.66 2.42
C PRO A 25 24.61 -0.29 2.88
N GLN A 26 23.57 -1.04 2.49
CA GLN A 26 22.16 -0.67 2.75
C GLN A 26 21.79 -0.73 4.24
N ASN A 27 22.25 -1.76 4.96
CA ASN A 27 21.97 -1.90 6.39
C ASN A 27 22.72 -0.89 7.25
N LEU A 28 23.78 -0.25 6.74
CA LEU A 28 24.52 0.77 7.48
C LEU A 28 23.70 2.07 7.62
N HIS A 29 22.91 2.43 6.60
CA HIS A 29 22.03 3.59 6.69
C HIS A 29 20.91 3.38 7.70
N LEU A 30 20.27 2.19 7.69
CA LEU A 30 19.25 1.84 8.68
C LEU A 30 19.84 1.79 10.11
N LEU A 31 21.03 1.21 10.26
CA LEU A 31 21.72 1.16 11.56
C LEU A 31 22.14 2.56 12.03
N SER A 32 22.61 3.42 11.11
CA SER A 32 22.96 4.80 11.43
C SER A 32 21.73 5.60 11.85
N ASN A 33 20.61 5.46 11.14
CA ASN A 33 19.36 6.10 11.51
C ASN A 33 18.84 5.59 12.85
N HIS A 34 18.93 4.27 13.09
CA HIS A 34 18.59 3.70 14.38
C HIS A 34 19.47 4.26 15.49
N LEU A 35 20.79 4.36 15.30
CA LEU A 35 21.68 4.95 16.29
C LEU A 35 21.31 6.40 16.59
N ASN A 36 21.08 7.20 15.55
CA ASN A 36 20.75 8.63 15.66
C ASN A 36 19.43 8.89 16.40
N HIS A 37 18.43 8.01 16.18
CA HIS A 37 17.09 8.15 16.76
C HIS A 37 16.90 7.33 18.05
N SER A 38 17.88 6.49 18.40
CA SER A 38 17.82 5.69 19.63
C SER A 38 18.26 6.50 20.84
N VAL A 39 17.46 6.41 21.91
CA VAL A 39 17.83 6.99 23.20
C VAL A 39 18.06 5.88 24.20
N LYS A 40 19.13 6.03 24.99
CA LYS A 40 19.47 5.09 26.05
C LYS A 40 18.31 5.07 27.07
N PHE A 41 17.58 3.98 27.10
CA PHE A 41 16.61 3.70 28.13
C PHE A 41 17.36 3.60 29.47
N LYS A 42 16.77 4.11 30.56
CA LYS A 42 17.42 4.23 31.89
C LYS A 42 18.26 3.00 32.23
N LYS A 43 19.38 3.23 32.94
CA LYS A 43 20.30 2.17 33.42
C LYS A 43 19.49 0.98 33.94
N SER A 44 19.47 -0.09 33.16
CA SER A 44 19.17 -1.42 33.64
C SER A 44 20.19 -1.73 34.75
N ASP A 45 19.74 -2.38 35.82
CA ASP A 45 20.62 -2.82 36.93
C ASP A 45 21.69 -3.82 36.44
N ASP A 46 21.43 -4.49 35.31
CA ASP A 46 22.44 -5.23 34.57
C ASP A 46 23.12 -4.28 33.57
N ASP A 47 24.45 -4.17 33.62
CA ASP A 47 25.39 -3.28 32.88
C ASP A 47 25.24 -3.19 31.33
N CYS A 48 24.16 -3.72 30.75
CA CYS A 48 23.83 -3.64 29.34
C CYS A 48 22.94 -2.42 29.04
N PRO A 49 23.37 -1.48 28.17
CA PRO A 49 22.52 -0.39 27.73
C PRO A 49 21.36 -0.92 26.85
N ILE A 50 20.13 -0.67 27.28
CA ILE A 50 18.94 -0.89 26.47
C ILE A 50 18.68 0.41 25.70
N PHE A 51 18.54 0.30 24.39
CA PHE A 51 18.17 1.41 23.52
C PHE A 51 16.72 1.24 23.13
N ASN A 52 15.95 2.33 23.20
CA ASN A 52 14.60 2.36 22.70
C ASN A 52 14.46 3.51 21.71
N LEU A 53 13.65 3.30 20.67
CA LEU A 53 13.14 4.42 19.88
C LEU A 53 12.24 5.23 20.82
N GLN A 54 12.44 6.54 20.88
CA GLN A 54 11.62 7.39 21.73
C GLN A 54 10.14 7.28 21.33
N ARG A 55 9.38 6.45 22.06
CA ARG A 55 7.94 6.58 22.11
C ARG A 55 7.66 7.79 22.99
N HIS A 56 7.29 8.88 22.35
CA HIS A 56 6.82 10.06 23.04
C HIS A 56 5.44 9.76 23.66
N ASP A 57 5.45 9.13 24.83
CA ASP A 57 4.26 8.96 25.68
C ASP A 57 3.88 10.27 26.40
N SER A 58 4.57 11.38 26.11
CA SER A 58 4.26 12.70 26.65
C SER A 58 3.19 13.38 25.79
N PRO A 59 2.08 13.85 26.38
CA PRO A 59 1.01 14.55 25.66
C PRO A 59 1.44 15.88 25.04
N ASP A 60 2.61 16.42 25.43
CA ASP A 60 3.14 17.71 24.95
C ASP A 60 4.19 17.57 23.84
N ALA A 61 4.60 16.34 23.52
CA ALA A 61 5.62 16.11 22.50
C ALA A 61 5.00 16.12 21.10
N SER A 62 5.48 17.04 20.26
CA SER A 62 4.99 17.20 18.89
C SER A 62 5.20 15.91 18.09
N GLY A 63 4.10 15.34 17.63
CA GLY A 63 4.12 14.14 16.81
C GLY A 63 4.93 14.17 15.53
N SER A 64 5.28 15.39 15.10
CA SER A 64 6.15 15.67 13.99
C SER A 64 7.49 14.95 14.08
N GLU A 65 8.06 14.78 15.28
CA GLU A 65 9.41 14.21 15.43
C GLU A 65 9.43 12.71 15.18
N TYR A 66 8.40 11.98 15.65
CA TYR A 66 8.25 10.55 15.37
C TYR A 66 7.95 10.26 13.90
N ILE A 67 7.13 11.10 13.27
CA ILE A 67 6.83 11.00 11.83
C ILE A 67 8.12 11.21 11.01
N SER A 68 8.93 12.22 11.35
CA SER A 68 10.22 12.43 10.67
C SER A 68 11.19 11.27 10.83
N VAL A 69 11.18 10.60 11.99
CA VAL A 69 11.99 9.39 12.22
C VAL A 69 11.56 8.27 11.28
N LEU A 70 10.25 8.02 11.15
CA LEU A 70 9.71 7.00 10.24
C LEU A 70 10.02 7.31 8.77
N ASP A 71 9.93 8.57 8.37
CA ASP A 71 10.27 9.00 7.01
C ASP A 71 11.78 8.80 6.72
N ASP A 72 12.64 9.06 7.69
CA ASP A 72 14.08 8.79 7.57
C ASP A 72 14.36 7.29 7.44
N PHE A 73 13.62 6.44 8.15
CA PHE A 73 13.71 4.98 7.99
C PHE A 73 13.21 4.51 6.62
N ALA A 74 12.12 5.07 6.11
CA ALA A 74 11.62 4.79 4.77
C ALA A 74 12.69 5.12 3.71
N ARG A 75 13.25 6.34 3.76
CA ARG A 75 14.32 6.78 2.84
C ARG A 75 15.58 5.92 2.93
N ALA A 76 15.99 5.52 4.14
CA ALA A 76 17.14 4.65 4.32
C ALA A 76 16.89 3.24 3.78
N ALA A 77 15.65 2.74 3.86
CA ALA A 77 15.26 1.47 3.25
C ALA A 77 15.25 1.54 1.72
N GLU A 78 14.92 2.68 1.12
CA GLU A 78 14.93 2.87 -0.35
C GLU A 78 16.32 2.91 -0.98
N GLY A 79 17.40 3.01 -0.19
CA GLY A 79 18.78 3.22 -0.64
C GLY A 79 19.19 2.30 -1.80
N LYS A 80 18.98 2.77 -3.04
CA LYS A 80 19.38 2.10 -4.28
C LYS A 80 20.90 2.21 -4.41
N SER A 81 21.62 1.18 -3.97
CA SER A 81 23.01 1.04 -4.39
C SER A 81 22.99 0.69 -5.88
N LYS A 82 23.40 1.64 -6.73
CA LYS A 82 23.47 1.46 -8.20
C LYS A 82 24.42 0.33 -8.64
N ASP A 83 25.28 -0.16 -7.73
CA ASP A 83 26.38 -1.07 -8.05
C ASP A 83 26.27 -2.45 -7.38
N MET A 84 25.10 -2.83 -6.86
CA MET A 84 24.96 -4.09 -6.12
C MET A 84 24.33 -5.21 -6.98
N PRO A 85 24.94 -6.41 -7.02
CA PRO A 85 24.35 -7.55 -7.69
C PRO A 85 23.10 -8.01 -6.94
N VAL A 86 22.02 -8.19 -7.71
CA VAL A 86 20.72 -8.82 -7.42
C VAL A 86 20.67 -9.61 -6.10
N GLY A 87 20.55 -8.90 -4.99
CA GLY A 87 20.03 -9.44 -3.73
C GLY A 87 18.50 -9.46 -3.77
N PRO A 88 17.80 -9.85 -2.70
CA PRO A 88 16.34 -9.78 -2.67
C PRO A 88 15.89 -8.31 -2.60
N GLU A 89 15.88 -7.62 -3.75
CA GLU A 89 15.42 -6.24 -3.94
C GLU A 89 14.03 -6.00 -3.33
N TYR A 90 13.25 -7.08 -3.21
CA TYR A 90 11.95 -7.13 -2.55
C TYR A 90 11.97 -6.69 -1.08
N SER A 91 13.02 -6.95 -0.30
CA SER A 91 13.00 -6.63 1.14
C SER A 91 13.12 -5.12 1.42
N ALA A 92 13.89 -4.40 0.60
CA ALA A 92 14.10 -2.96 0.75
C ALA A 92 12.82 -2.16 0.44
N SER A 93 12.15 -2.50 -0.67
CA SER A 93 10.87 -1.89 -1.03
C SER A 93 9.79 -2.17 0.00
N VAL A 94 9.69 -3.41 0.48
CA VAL A 94 8.68 -3.79 1.50
C VAL A 94 8.93 -3.04 2.81
N LEU A 95 10.18 -2.87 3.23
CA LEU A 95 10.52 -2.11 4.43
C LEU A 95 10.20 -0.62 4.28
N SER A 96 10.53 0.00 3.13
CA SER A 96 10.16 1.39 2.87
C SER A 96 8.64 1.59 2.96
N SER A 97 7.89 0.77 2.22
CA SER A 97 6.43 0.82 2.20
C SER A 97 5.81 0.58 3.58
N ALA A 98 6.41 -0.27 4.41
CA ALA A 98 5.96 -0.47 5.79
C ALA A 98 6.16 0.77 6.67
N PHE A 99 7.29 1.48 6.54
CA PHE A 99 7.53 2.73 7.28
C PHE A 99 6.64 3.87 6.79
N GLU A 100 6.39 3.98 5.49
CA GLU A 100 5.43 4.93 4.91
C GLU A 100 4.01 4.69 5.43
N LEU A 101 3.58 3.42 5.53
CA LEU A 101 2.28 3.07 6.11
C LEU A 101 2.21 3.52 7.57
N LEU A 102 3.25 3.25 8.37
CA LEU A 102 3.29 3.68 9.77
C LEU A 102 3.26 5.21 9.89
N SER A 103 4.00 5.93 9.05
CA SER A 103 3.99 7.39 8.99
C SER A 103 2.59 7.93 8.67
N THR A 104 1.93 7.34 7.66
CA THR A 104 0.57 7.70 7.25
C THR A 104 -0.45 7.42 8.36
N LEU A 105 -0.34 6.29 9.06
CA LEU A 105 -1.21 5.95 10.18
C LEU A 105 -1.05 6.93 11.35
N GLU A 106 0.18 7.31 11.69
CA GLU A 106 0.47 8.24 12.79
C GLU A 106 0.00 9.66 12.51
N THR A 107 0.08 10.13 11.26
CA THR A 107 -0.49 11.43 10.86
C THR A 107 -2.02 11.44 10.96
N GLY A 108 -2.68 10.34 10.58
CA GLY A 108 -4.14 10.22 10.63
C GLY A 108 -4.72 9.95 12.03
N TYR A 109 -3.95 9.33 12.92
CA TYR A 109 -4.43 8.86 14.24
C TYR A 109 -4.35 9.92 15.35
N ARG A 110 -3.50 10.95 15.20
CA ARG A 110 -3.24 11.93 16.28
C ARG A 110 -4.42 12.81 16.69
N HIS A 111 -5.54 12.78 15.96
CA HIS A 111 -6.68 13.66 16.25
C HIS A 111 -8.04 12.96 16.38
N SER A 112 -8.14 11.64 16.20
CA SER A 112 -9.40 10.94 16.46
C SER A 112 -9.20 9.43 16.63
N GLU A 113 -9.85 8.83 17.62
CA GLU A 113 -10.09 7.37 17.70
C GLU A 113 -11.04 6.88 16.58
N ASP A 114 -11.35 7.72 15.59
CA ASP A 114 -12.27 7.42 14.51
C ASP A 114 -11.70 6.30 13.61
N PRO A 115 -12.35 5.13 13.54
CA PRO A 115 -11.95 4.07 12.63
C PRO A 115 -11.93 4.52 11.16
N GLU A 116 -12.71 5.53 10.78
CA GLU A 116 -12.77 6.02 9.40
C GLU A 116 -11.52 6.82 9.01
N CYS A 117 -10.94 7.61 9.93
CA CYS A 117 -9.66 8.29 9.71
C CYS A 117 -8.53 7.31 9.41
N ARG A 118 -8.43 6.23 10.19
CA ARG A 118 -7.44 5.17 9.96
C ARG A 118 -7.66 4.47 8.63
N LYS A 119 -8.92 4.15 8.29
CA LYS A 119 -9.26 3.54 7.01
C LYS A 119 -8.87 4.44 5.84
N ASN A 120 -9.17 5.74 5.92
CA ASN A 120 -8.82 6.71 4.88
C ASN A 120 -7.30 6.87 4.72
N ALA A 121 -6.55 6.87 5.83
CA ALA A 121 -5.09 6.89 5.82
C ALA A 121 -4.52 5.66 5.07
N ILE A 122 -5.01 4.46 5.39
CA ILE A 122 -4.61 3.22 4.69
C ILE A 122 -4.97 3.28 3.21
N LEU A 123 -6.19 3.70 2.86
CA LEU A 123 -6.63 3.79 1.46
C LEU A 123 -5.79 4.80 0.67
N SER A 124 -5.40 5.91 1.29
CA SER A 124 -4.48 6.88 0.68
C SER A 124 -3.11 6.27 0.42
N TRP A 125 -2.53 5.61 1.43
CA TRP A 125 -1.23 4.94 1.27
C TRP A 125 -1.26 3.86 0.18
N ILE A 126 -2.33 3.03 0.14
CA ILE A 126 -2.49 2.02 -0.92
C ILE A 126 -2.52 2.72 -2.29
N ARG A 127 -3.34 3.76 -2.45
CA ARG A 127 -3.46 4.52 -3.71
C ARG A 127 -2.09 5.02 -4.18
N ASP A 128 -1.31 5.62 -3.30
CA ASP A 128 -0.01 6.20 -3.64
C ASP A 128 1.00 5.10 -4.00
N THR A 129 0.98 3.99 -3.25
CA THR A 129 1.86 2.82 -3.48
C THR A 129 1.62 2.19 -4.85
N VAL A 130 0.35 2.03 -5.24
CA VAL A 130 -0.02 1.36 -6.51
C VAL A 130 -0.12 2.32 -7.68
N ALA A 131 0.03 3.63 -7.49
CA ALA A 131 -0.22 4.66 -8.51
C ALA A 131 0.54 4.41 -9.81
N LYS A 132 1.83 4.06 -9.71
CA LYS A 132 2.71 3.81 -10.88
C LYS A 132 2.27 2.58 -11.67
N ASP A 133 1.87 1.51 -10.97
CA ASP A 133 1.40 0.28 -11.61
C ASP A 133 0.05 0.51 -12.28
N VAL A 134 -0.84 1.24 -11.62
CA VAL A 134 -2.15 1.65 -12.18
C VAL A 134 -1.96 2.52 -13.43
N ASP A 135 -1.06 3.50 -13.41
CA ASP A 135 -0.76 4.33 -14.58
C ASP A 135 -0.26 3.48 -15.75
N ARG A 136 0.65 2.54 -15.48
CA ARG A 136 1.15 1.61 -16.49
C ARG A 136 0.00 0.77 -17.07
N ASP A 137 -0.88 0.25 -16.23
CA ASP A 137 -1.99 -0.60 -16.66
C ASP A 137 -3.06 0.17 -17.45
N VAL A 138 -3.36 1.41 -17.05
CA VAL A 138 -4.22 2.33 -17.81
C VAL A 138 -3.63 2.61 -19.19
N ASN A 139 -2.33 2.90 -19.26
CA ASN A 139 -1.65 3.17 -20.53
C ASN A 139 -1.64 1.93 -21.44
N ASN A 140 -1.39 0.75 -20.88
CA ASN A 140 -1.43 -0.53 -21.60
C ASN A 140 -2.85 -0.83 -22.14
N ALA A 141 -3.89 -0.55 -21.35
CA ALA A 141 -5.28 -0.71 -21.77
C ALA A 141 -5.66 0.25 -22.91
N ASN A 142 -5.24 1.52 -22.80
CA ASN A 142 -5.44 2.52 -23.85
C ASN A 142 -4.72 2.12 -25.15
N ALA A 143 -3.49 1.60 -25.07
CA ALA A 143 -2.75 1.11 -26.24
C ALA A 143 -3.44 -0.07 -26.93
N LYS A 144 -4.18 -0.88 -26.18
CA LYS A 144 -5.01 -1.99 -26.71
C LYS A 144 -6.42 -1.56 -27.13
N ASN A 145 -6.74 -0.27 -27.02
CA ASN A 145 -8.07 0.28 -27.26
C ASN A 145 -9.18 -0.39 -26.41
N ASP A 146 -8.82 -0.88 -25.21
CA ASP A 146 -9.78 -1.45 -24.27
C ASP A 146 -10.15 -0.40 -23.20
N LYS A 147 -11.18 0.38 -23.52
CA LYS A 147 -11.68 1.44 -22.65
C LYS A 147 -12.13 0.95 -21.27
N TYR A 148 -12.70 -0.25 -21.19
CA TYR A 148 -13.21 -0.77 -19.92
C TYR A 148 -12.07 -1.32 -19.06
N ALA A 149 -11.02 -1.90 -19.66
CA ALA A 149 -9.80 -2.24 -18.94
C ALA A 149 -9.13 -1.00 -18.33
N ALA A 150 -9.10 0.12 -19.05
CA ALA A 150 -8.52 1.37 -18.53
C ALA A 150 -9.32 1.91 -17.33
N VAL A 151 -10.66 1.87 -17.39
CA VAL A 151 -11.53 2.25 -16.26
C VAL A 151 -11.33 1.29 -15.08
N PHE A 152 -11.29 -0.02 -15.34
CA PHE A 152 -11.08 -1.03 -14.31
C PHE A 152 -9.72 -0.86 -13.60
N ALA A 153 -8.64 -0.64 -14.36
CA ALA A 153 -7.32 -0.39 -13.79
C ALA A 153 -7.30 0.83 -12.85
N ALA A 154 -7.96 1.93 -13.25
CA ALA A 154 -8.09 3.11 -12.38
C ALA A 154 -8.90 2.81 -11.10
N LEU A 155 -9.97 2.00 -11.19
CA LEU A 155 -10.76 1.58 -10.02
C LEU A 155 -9.96 0.71 -9.06
N THR A 156 -9.13 -0.21 -9.57
CA THR A 156 -8.24 -1.03 -8.72
C THR A 156 -7.21 -0.20 -7.96
N GLY A 157 -6.89 1.00 -8.47
CA GLY A 157 -6.06 2.00 -7.79
C GLY A 157 -6.78 2.87 -6.76
N ILE A 158 -8.07 2.62 -6.48
CA ILE A 158 -8.89 3.42 -5.54
C ILE A 158 -8.98 4.90 -5.98
N ASP A 159 -8.90 5.16 -7.29
CA ASP A 159 -9.03 6.49 -7.87
C ASP A 159 -10.35 6.61 -8.65
N ILE A 160 -11.43 6.81 -7.89
CA ILE A 160 -12.80 6.94 -8.39
C ILE A 160 -12.92 8.13 -9.36
N SER A 161 -12.24 9.24 -9.05
CA SER A 161 -12.26 10.46 -9.86
C SER A 161 -11.64 10.22 -11.24
N LYS A 162 -10.47 9.58 -11.28
CA LYS A 162 -9.80 9.22 -12.53
C LYS A 162 -10.59 8.18 -13.31
N ALA A 163 -11.10 7.14 -12.66
CA ALA A 163 -11.93 6.12 -13.31
C ALA A 163 -13.18 6.73 -13.96
N SER A 164 -13.87 7.63 -13.24
CA SER A 164 -15.03 8.35 -13.76
C SER A 164 -14.67 9.27 -14.93
N SER A 165 -13.54 10.00 -14.85
CA SER A 165 -13.05 10.83 -15.95
C SER A 165 -12.70 10.01 -17.20
N ILE A 166 -12.03 8.87 -17.03
CA ILE A 166 -11.70 7.95 -18.13
C ILE A 166 -12.99 7.41 -18.77
N ALA A 167 -13.97 7.01 -17.96
CA ALA A 167 -15.26 6.53 -18.48
C ALA A 167 -16.00 7.61 -19.29
N MET A 168 -16.00 8.85 -18.80
CA MET A 168 -16.60 9.98 -19.51
C MET A 168 -15.90 10.27 -20.84
N LYS A 169 -14.55 10.27 -20.86
CA LYS A 169 -13.76 10.48 -22.08
C LYS A 169 -13.94 9.37 -23.12
N ASN A 170 -14.26 8.15 -22.69
CA ASN A 170 -14.48 6.99 -23.55
C ASN A 170 -15.96 6.78 -23.94
N GLU A 171 -16.75 7.87 -23.95
CA GLU A 171 -18.15 7.88 -24.37
C GLU A 171 -19.04 6.92 -23.55
N ALA A 172 -18.70 6.70 -22.27
CA ALA A 172 -19.48 5.88 -21.34
C ALA A 172 -20.03 6.73 -20.17
N PRO A 173 -20.88 7.75 -20.43
CA PRO A 173 -21.35 8.67 -19.39
C PRO A 173 -22.19 7.99 -18.31
N ARG A 174 -22.95 6.93 -18.66
CA ARG A 174 -23.71 6.14 -17.68
C ARG A 174 -22.80 5.42 -16.69
N LEU A 175 -21.69 4.88 -17.18
CA LEU A 175 -20.69 4.21 -16.34
C LEU A 175 -19.95 5.22 -15.45
N SER A 176 -19.58 6.38 -16.00
CA SER A 176 -18.99 7.48 -15.21
C SER A 176 -19.90 7.92 -14.07
N LEU A 177 -21.20 8.10 -14.35
CA LEU A 177 -22.19 8.45 -13.34
C LEU A 177 -22.32 7.37 -12.27
N LEU A 178 -22.36 6.09 -12.69
CA LEU A 178 -22.42 4.96 -11.77
C LEU A 178 -21.20 4.91 -10.83
N ILE A 179 -20.00 5.08 -11.38
CA ILE A 179 -18.74 5.10 -10.62
C ILE A 179 -18.75 6.26 -9.61
N ALA A 180 -19.15 7.46 -10.04
CA ALA A 180 -19.21 8.63 -9.16
C ALA A 180 -20.25 8.51 -8.03
N ASN A 181 -21.22 7.60 -8.18
CA ASN A 181 -22.31 7.39 -7.24
C ASN A 181 -22.20 6.07 -6.46
N THR A 182 -20.98 5.57 -6.24
CA THR A 182 -20.75 4.34 -5.46
C THR A 182 -21.02 4.54 -3.98
N ASP A 183 -22.30 4.50 -3.63
CA ASP A 183 -22.78 4.45 -2.25
C ASP A 183 -23.01 2.97 -1.86
N PRO A 184 -22.61 2.52 -0.66
CA PRO A 184 -22.99 1.22 -0.11
C PRO A 184 -24.47 0.85 -0.30
N GLN A 185 -25.38 1.82 -0.21
CA GLN A 185 -26.83 1.59 -0.38
C GLN A 185 -27.21 1.17 -1.81
N LYS A 186 -26.40 1.56 -2.81
CA LYS A 186 -26.66 1.27 -4.24
C LYS A 186 -26.01 -0.03 -4.72
N ARG A 187 -25.30 -0.75 -3.85
CA ARG A 187 -24.69 -2.05 -4.19
C ARG A 187 -25.73 -3.11 -4.54
N ASN A 188 -26.89 -3.09 -3.87
CA ASN A 188 -27.97 -4.03 -4.12
C ASN A 188 -28.54 -3.88 -5.54
N ASP A 189 -28.69 -2.65 -6.04
CA ASP A 189 -29.15 -2.42 -7.41
C ASP A 189 -28.18 -2.99 -8.45
N LEU A 190 -26.87 -2.93 -8.16
CA LEU A 190 -25.85 -3.53 -9.00
C LEU A 190 -25.86 -5.06 -8.95
N CYS A 191 -26.10 -5.66 -7.78
CA CYS A 191 -26.31 -7.10 -7.67
C CYS A 191 -27.53 -7.55 -8.49
N ASN A 192 -28.67 -6.87 -8.34
CA ASN A 192 -29.89 -7.17 -9.11
C ASN A 192 -29.65 -7.07 -10.62
N GLN A 193 -28.87 -6.07 -11.06
CA GLN A 193 -28.52 -5.91 -12.47
C GLN A 193 -27.65 -7.06 -12.99
N LEU A 194 -26.71 -7.55 -12.17
CA LEU A 194 -25.87 -8.70 -12.50
C LEU A 194 -26.70 -9.99 -12.58
N GLU A 195 -27.56 -10.25 -11.59
CA GLU A 195 -28.48 -11.39 -11.56
C GLU A 195 -29.38 -11.38 -12.80
N HIS A 196 -29.95 -10.23 -13.16
CA HIS A 196 -30.76 -10.12 -14.36
C HIS A 196 -29.96 -10.47 -15.63
N TRP A 197 -28.69 -10.05 -15.73
CA TRP A 197 -27.85 -10.41 -16.89
C TRP A 197 -27.53 -11.90 -16.93
N GLU A 198 -27.36 -12.55 -15.79
CA GLU A 198 -27.16 -14.00 -15.69
C GLU A 198 -28.43 -14.76 -16.09
N ASP A 199 -29.59 -14.40 -15.51
CA ASP A 199 -30.89 -15.01 -15.79
C ASP A 199 -31.31 -14.88 -17.25
N ALA A 200 -31.07 -13.71 -17.84
CA ALA A 200 -31.36 -13.45 -19.25
C ALA A 200 -30.28 -14.02 -20.19
N ASN A 201 -29.26 -14.73 -19.68
CA ASN A 201 -28.11 -15.23 -20.42
C ASN A 201 -27.42 -14.12 -21.26
N SER A 202 -27.56 -12.89 -20.82
CA SER A 202 -27.12 -11.67 -21.51
C SER A 202 -25.67 -11.31 -21.16
N SER A 203 -25.15 -11.86 -20.05
CA SER A 203 -23.75 -11.69 -19.62
C SER A 203 -22.73 -11.99 -20.72
N LYS A 204 -23.01 -12.96 -21.61
CA LYS A 204 -22.17 -13.32 -22.76
C LYS A 204 -21.99 -12.21 -23.80
N PHE A 205 -22.92 -11.25 -23.84
CA PHE A 205 -22.86 -10.11 -24.76
C PHE A 205 -22.29 -8.85 -24.10
N VAL A 206 -22.08 -8.88 -22.78
CA VAL A 206 -21.48 -7.76 -22.04
C VAL A 206 -19.96 -7.90 -22.08
N PRO A 207 -19.21 -6.83 -22.39
CA PRO A 207 -17.76 -6.87 -22.35
C PRO A 207 -17.22 -7.34 -20.98
N ASN A 208 -16.26 -8.26 -20.97
CA ASN A 208 -15.73 -8.86 -19.74
C ASN A 208 -15.25 -7.82 -18.72
N ASN A 209 -14.52 -6.80 -19.16
CA ASN A 209 -14.04 -5.74 -18.26
C ASN A 209 -15.18 -4.85 -17.75
N LEU A 210 -16.27 -4.69 -18.51
CA LEU A 210 -17.47 -4.01 -18.00
C LEU A 210 -18.15 -4.83 -16.92
N LEU A 211 -18.29 -6.14 -17.11
CA LEU A 211 -18.81 -7.04 -16.06
C LEU A 211 -17.96 -6.94 -14.79
N ARG A 212 -16.63 -7.04 -14.91
CA ARG A 212 -15.71 -6.92 -13.77
C ARG A 212 -15.87 -5.60 -13.03
N ILE A 213 -16.10 -4.49 -13.73
CA ILE A 213 -16.43 -3.21 -13.08
C ILE A 213 -17.73 -3.33 -12.27
N TYR A 214 -18.80 -3.89 -12.84
CA TYR A 214 -20.06 -4.06 -12.11
C TYR A 214 -19.91 -4.94 -10.86
N TYR A 215 -19.20 -6.07 -10.96
CA TYR A 215 -18.89 -6.92 -9.80
C TYR A 215 -18.08 -6.17 -8.74
N LEU A 216 -17.06 -5.40 -9.14
CA LEU A 216 -16.27 -4.59 -8.23
C LEU A 216 -17.13 -3.54 -7.50
N LEU A 217 -17.99 -2.82 -8.23
CA LEU A 217 -18.84 -1.77 -7.66
C LEU A 217 -19.95 -2.34 -6.75
N SER A 218 -20.43 -3.56 -7.01
CA SER A 218 -21.39 -4.26 -6.13
C SER A 218 -20.72 -4.80 -4.87
N GLY A 219 -19.39 -4.84 -4.82
CA GLY A 219 -18.62 -5.45 -3.73
C GLY A 219 -18.52 -6.97 -3.82
N ASN A 220 -18.89 -7.56 -4.96
CA ASN A 220 -18.78 -8.99 -5.21
C ASN A 220 -17.45 -9.30 -5.91
N LEU A 221 -16.56 -10.01 -5.22
CA LEU A 221 -15.22 -10.35 -5.74
C LEU A 221 -15.12 -11.78 -6.31
N THR A 222 -16.24 -12.50 -6.44
CA THR A 222 -16.26 -13.90 -6.91
C THR A 222 -15.57 -14.09 -8.25
N VAL A 223 -15.72 -13.16 -9.19
CA VAL A 223 -15.05 -13.21 -10.49
C VAL A 223 -13.53 -13.13 -10.34
N GLU A 224 -13.02 -12.24 -9.50
CA GLU A 224 -11.58 -12.12 -9.27
C GLU A 224 -11.02 -13.33 -8.52
N GLU A 225 -11.75 -13.87 -7.54
CA GLU A 225 -11.38 -15.09 -6.84
C GLU A 225 -11.28 -16.28 -7.79
N PHE A 226 -12.25 -16.43 -8.70
CA PHE A 226 -12.23 -17.47 -9.73
C PHE A 226 -11.04 -17.30 -10.67
N LEU A 227 -10.78 -16.07 -11.15
CA LEU A 227 -9.64 -15.79 -12.02
C LEU A 227 -8.31 -16.04 -11.32
N TYR A 228 -8.19 -15.73 -10.04
CA TYR A 228 -6.97 -15.96 -9.25
C TYR A 228 -6.70 -17.45 -9.05
N ARG A 229 -7.73 -18.26 -8.72
CA ARG A 229 -7.58 -19.70 -8.51
C ARG A 229 -7.22 -20.48 -9.78
N ASN A 230 -7.57 -19.94 -10.94
CA ASN A 230 -7.36 -20.59 -12.24
C ASN A 230 -6.14 -20.05 -13.01
N ARG A 231 -5.29 -19.24 -12.36
CA ARG A 231 -3.97 -18.84 -12.86
C ARG A 231 -2.90 -19.77 -12.34
#